data_AF-A0AAU6MV50-F1
#
_entry.id   AF-A0AAU6MV50-F1
#
_cell.length_a   1.000
_cell.length_b   1.000
_cell.length_c   1.000
_cell.angle_alpha   90.00
_cell.angle_beta   90.00
_cell.angle_gamma   90.00
#
_symmetry.space_group_name_H-M   'P 1'
#
loop_
_entity.id
_entity.type
_entity.pdbx_description
1 polymer ?
#
loop_
_entity_poly.entity_id
_entity_poly.type
_entity_poly.pdbx_seq_one_letter_code
_entity_poly.pdbx_strand_id
1 'polypeptide(L)'
;MSFLTAEQRGDMVEALMPEAAGLVVDVHEGSADDIKTRLRGLTRHELEAVAVVLAALADPDRGLKEALAWVTFDERGEPCRQPLAVVRTVRDAAPVVKPKGVGIDAAAVERALGPGSAVALNRDERRLAIEVGIRRGMSYDDVAERLGMDREAVKRAWERAKNRARLEGRWLPPVAVGDIRDVA
;
A
#
# COMPACT_ATOMS: atom_id res chain seq x y z
N MET A 1 2.01 -10.35 12.63
CA MET A 1 1.68 -10.39 11.18
C MET A 1 3.00 -10.38 10.44
N SER A 2 3.24 -11.38 9.59
CA SER A 2 4.44 -11.46 8.76
C SER A 2 4.27 -10.52 7.58
N PHE A 3 5.19 -9.58 7.40
CA PHE A 3 5.22 -8.74 6.20
C PHE A 3 5.96 -9.53 5.10
N LEU A 4 5.31 -9.72 3.95
CA LEU A 4 5.96 -10.31 2.78
C LEU A 4 7.07 -9.39 2.28
N THR A 5 8.23 -9.97 2.01
CA THR A 5 9.36 -9.27 1.36
C THR A 5 9.02 -8.89 -0.08
N ALA A 6 9.82 -8.01 -0.69
CA ALA A 6 9.61 -7.61 -2.08
C ALA A 6 9.71 -8.82 -3.04
N GLU A 7 10.66 -9.71 -2.80
CA GLU A 7 10.85 -10.96 -3.54
C GLU A 7 9.63 -11.88 -3.42
N GLN A 8 9.17 -12.14 -2.19
CA GLN A 8 7.96 -12.95 -1.96
C GLN A 8 6.71 -12.38 -2.62
N ARG A 9 6.61 -11.06 -2.79
CA ARG A 9 5.52 -10.43 -3.54
C ARG A 9 5.66 -10.63 -5.05
N GLY A 10 6.89 -10.57 -5.57
CA GLY A 10 7.20 -10.87 -6.97
C GLY A 10 6.83 -12.30 -7.32
N ASP A 11 7.30 -13.26 -6.52
CA ASP A 11 6.99 -14.69 -6.70
C ASP A 11 5.49 -14.96 -6.62
N MET A 12 4.79 -14.30 -5.70
CA MET A 12 3.34 -14.40 -5.57
C MET A 12 2.62 -13.84 -6.80
N VAL A 13 3.08 -12.73 -7.38
CA VAL A 13 2.51 -12.17 -8.61
C VAL A 13 2.70 -13.12 -9.79
N GLU A 14 3.88 -13.71 -9.94
CA GLU A 14 4.18 -14.66 -11.00
C GLU A 14 3.33 -15.94 -10.86
N ALA A 15 3.20 -16.47 -9.63
CA ALA A 15 2.37 -17.63 -9.34
C ALA A 15 0.88 -17.41 -9.62
N LEU A 16 0.39 -16.18 -9.47
CA LEU A 16 -1.02 -15.82 -9.68
C LEU A 16 -1.34 -15.41 -11.12
N MET A 17 -0.34 -15.37 -12.00
CA MET A 17 -0.54 -15.03 -13.42
C MET A 17 -1.57 -15.92 -14.12
N PRO A 18 -1.57 -17.26 -13.94
CA PRO A 18 -2.58 -18.12 -14.57
C PRO A 18 -3.99 -17.84 -14.05
N GLU A 19 -4.14 -17.50 -12.77
CA GLU A 19 -5.44 -17.18 -12.19
C GLU A 19 -5.98 -15.85 -12.69
N ALA A 20 -5.13 -14.83 -12.82
CA ALA A 20 -5.54 -13.56 -13.41
C ALA A 20 -5.90 -13.69 -14.90
N ALA A 21 -5.10 -14.44 -15.68
CA ALA A 21 -5.42 -14.72 -17.07
C ALA A 21 -6.72 -15.52 -17.21
N GLY A 22 -6.92 -16.54 -16.37
CA GLY A 22 -8.17 -17.30 -16.30
C GLY A 22 -9.36 -16.42 -15.94
N LEU A 23 -9.19 -15.48 -15.01
CA LEU A 23 -10.25 -14.53 -14.66
C LEU A 23 -10.63 -13.64 -15.84
N VAL A 24 -9.67 -13.18 -16.64
CA VAL A 24 -9.94 -12.42 -17.87
C VAL A 24 -10.77 -13.26 -18.84
N VAL A 25 -10.41 -14.52 -19.06
CA VAL A 25 -11.17 -15.42 -19.93
C VAL A 25 -12.57 -15.67 -19.39
N ASP A 26 -12.72 -16.00 -18.11
CA ASP A 26 -14.02 -16.27 -17.48
C ASP A 26 -14.93 -15.04 -17.50
N VAL A 27 -14.33 -13.85 -17.42
CA VAL A 27 -15.03 -12.57 -17.57
C VAL A 27 -15.57 -12.37 -18.99
N HIS A 28 -14.82 -12.78 -20.01
CA HIS A 28 -15.18 -12.57 -21.41
C HIS A 28 -16.09 -13.66 -21.97
N GLU A 29 -15.92 -14.90 -21.52
CA GLU A 29 -16.50 -16.09 -22.14
C GLU A 29 -17.25 -16.99 -21.14
N GLY A 30 -17.00 -16.81 -19.85
CA GLY A 30 -17.52 -17.67 -18.78
C GLY A 30 -18.79 -17.14 -18.11
N SER A 31 -19.20 -17.82 -17.04
CA SER A 31 -20.34 -17.46 -16.20
C SER A 31 -19.91 -16.81 -14.88
N ALA A 32 -20.87 -16.19 -14.20
CA ALA A 32 -20.65 -15.66 -12.85
C ALA A 32 -20.21 -16.74 -11.84
N ASP A 33 -20.58 -18.01 -12.06
CA ASP A 33 -20.20 -19.11 -11.17
C ASP A 33 -18.78 -19.61 -11.44
N ASP A 34 -18.27 -19.49 -12.67
CA ASP A 34 -16.88 -19.78 -13.00
C ASP A 34 -15.94 -18.78 -12.29
N ILE A 35 -16.30 -17.49 -12.37
CA ILE A 35 -15.59 -16.41 -11.67
C ILE A 35 -15.58 -16.67 -10.15
N LYS A 36 -16.73 -16.99 -9.55
CA LYS A 36 -16.81 -17.30 -8.10
C LYS A 36 -15.96 -18.50 -7.75
N THR A 37 -15.98 -19.54 -8.58
CA THR A 37 -15.23 -20.79 -8.34
C THR A 37 -13.73 -20.51 -8.32
N ARG A 38 -13.24 -19.71 -9.27
CA ARG A 38 -11.83 -19.30 -9.32
C ARG A 38 -11.42 -18.47 -8.11
N LEU A 39 -12.25 -17.52 -7.70
CA LEU A 39 -11.92 -16.62 -6.59
C LEU A 39 -12.02 -17.28 -5.20
N ARG A 40 -12.81 -18.35 -5.05
CA ARG A 40 -13.13 -18.96 -3.74
C ARG A 40 -11.89 -19.50 -2.99
N GLY A 41 -10.82 -19.86 -3.69
CA GLY A 41 -9.60 -20.40 -3.10
C GLY A 41 -8.56 -19.37 -2.68
N LEU A 42 -8.75 -18.09 -3.06
CA LEU A 42 -7.72 -17.07 -2.88
C LEU A 42 -7.83 -16.39 -1.52
N THR A 43 -6.70 -16.26 -0.85
CA THR A 43 -6.55 -15.44 0.35
C THR A 43 -6.67 -13.96 0.01
N ARG A 44 -6.85 -13.12 1.04
CA ARG A 44 -6.91 -11.67 0.85
C ARG A 44 -5.68 -11.09 0.15
N HIS A 45 -4.49 -11.57 0.48
CA HIS A 45 -3.25 -11.07 -0.14
C HIS A 45 -3.13 -11.51 -1.60
N GLU A 46 -3.58 -12.71 -1.93
CA GLU A 46 -3.63 -13.19 -3.31
C GLU A 46 -4.68 -12.42 -4.13
N LEU A 47 -5.86 -12.11 -3.55
CA LEU A 47 -6.85 -11.25 -4.19
C LEU A 47 -6.31 -9.84 -4.47
N GLU A 48 -5.57 -9.25 -3.51
CA GLU A 48 -4.89 -7.96 -3.70
C GLU A 48 -3.84 -8.04 -4.82
N ALA A 49 -3.07 -9.12 -4.89
CA ALA A 49 -2.08 -9.34 -5.94
C ALA A 49 -2.70 -9.58 -7.32
N VAL A 50 -3.78 -10.38 -7.41
CA VAL A 50 -4.55 -10.59 -8.65
C VAL A 50 -5.10 -9.25 -9.17
N ALA A 51 -5.59 -8.37 -8.29
CA ALA A 51 -6.05 -7.05 -8.71
C ALA A 51 -4.91 -6.20 -9.33
N VAL A 52 -3.70 -6.25 -8.75
CA VAL A 52 -2.51 -5.57 -9.31
C VAL A 52 -2.13 -6.16 -10.67
N VAL A 53 -2.15 -7.48 -10.79
CA VAL A 53 -1.88 -8.18 -12.04
C VAL A 53 -2.87 -7.81 -13.14
N LEU A 54 -4.17 -7.83 -12.84
CA LEU A 54 -5.21 -7.47 -13.80
C LEU A 54 -5.07 -6.01 -14.24
N ALA A 55 -4.70 -5.11 -13.31
CA ALA A 55 -4.42 -3.72 -13.65
C ALA A 55 -3.18 -3.57 -14.54
N ALA A 56 -2.17 -4.45 -14.42
CA ALA A 56 -1.00 -4.45 -15.28
C ALA A 56 -1.28 -5.00 -16.70
N LEU A 57 -2.27 -5.89 -16.83
CA LEU A 57 -2.74 -6.41 -18.12
C LEU A 57 -3.68 -5.43 -18.85
N ALA A 58 -4.29 -4.49 -18.13
CA ALA A 58 -5.22 -3.53 -18.71
C ALA A 58 -4.48 -2.44 -19.49
N ASP A 59 -4.89 -2.21 -20.74
CA ASP A 59 -4.42 -1.08 -21.54
C ASP A 59 -5.04 0.24 -21.02
N PRO A 60 -4.25 1.17 -20.45
CA PRO A 60 -4.76 2.42 -19.91
C PRO A 60 -5.26 3.40 -20.99
N ASP A 61 -4.83 3.22 -22.23
CA ASP A 61 -5.16 4.10 -23.36
C ASP A 61 -6.40 3.60 -24.12
N ARG A 62 -6.90 2.40 -23.77
CA ARG A 62 -8.20 1.90 -24.24
C ARG A 62 -9.34 2.82 -23.80
N GLY A 63 -10.35 2.97 -24.66
CA GLY A 63 -11.57 3.72 -24.35
C GLY A 63 -12.31 3.13 -23.15
N LEU A 64 -12.75 3.95 -22.20
CA LEU A 64 -13.39 3.49 -20.96
C LEU A 64 -14.64 2.63 -21.25
N LYS A 65 -15.40 3.01 -22.27
CA LYS A 65 -16.59 2.29 -22.73
C LYS A 65 -16.26 0.91 -23.30
N GLU A 66 -15.19 0.82 -24.07
CA GLU A 66 -14.69 -0.43 -24.62
C GLU A 66 -14.17 -1.34 -23.50
N ALA A 67 -13.41 -0.78 -22.56
CA ALA A 67 -12.90 -1.49 -21.38
C ALA A 67 -14.02 -2.05 -20.48
N LEU A 68 -15.20 -1.43 -20.48
CA LEU A 68 -16.37 -1.83 -19.69
C LEU A 68 -17.47 -2.51 -20.51
N ALA A 69 -17.28 -2.73 -21.82
CA ALA A 69 -18.34 -3.20 -22.70
C ALA A 69 -18.92 -4.55 -22.25
N TRP A 70 -18.09 -5.40 -21.65
CA TRP A 70 -18.45 -6.73 -21.16
C TRP A 70 -19.15 -6.73 -19.79
N VAL A 71 -19.15 -5.61 -19.04
CA VAL A 71 -19.91 -5.44 -17.79
C VAL A 71 -21.18 -4.59 -17.95
N THR A 72 -21.41 -4.05 -19.14
CA THR A 72 -22.60 -3.23 -19.42
C THR A 72 -23.68 -4.08 -20.08
N PHE A 73 -24.77 -4.33 -19.37
CA PHE A 73 -25.93 -5.08 -19.87
C PHE A 73 -27.12 -4.14 -20.08
N ASP A 74 -27.98 -4.45 -21.05
CA ASP A 74 -29.23 -3.77 -21.28
C ASP A 74 -30.36 -4.31 -20.37
N GLU A 75 -31.57 -3.78 -20.53
CA GLU A 75 -32.75 -4.19 -19.75
C GLU A 75 -33.13 -5.67 -19.94
N ARG A 76 -32.56 -6.33 -20.95
CA ARG A 76 -32.79 -7.75 -21.29
C ARG A 76 -31.63 -8.64 -20.86
N GLY A 77 -30.59 -8.08 -20.24
CA GLY A 77 -29.41 -8.82 -19.82
C GLY A 77 -28.41 -9.07 -20.96
N GLU A 78 -28.58 -8.40 -22.11
CA GLU A 78 -27.67 -8.54 -23.24
C GLU A 78 -26.55 -7.49 -23.17
N PRO A 79 -25.32 -7.80 -23.60
CA PRO A 79 -24.24 -6.82 -23.64
C PRO A 79 -24.62 -5.58 -24.48
N CYS A 80 -24.54 -4.40 -23.87
CA CYS A 80 -24.84 -3.14 -24.53
C CYS A 80 -23.90 -2.89 -25.72
N ARG A 81 -24.42 -2.87 -26.96
CA ARG A 81 -23.67 -2.39 -28.12
C ARG A 81 -23.49 -0.88 -28.03
N GLN A 82 -22.29 -0.43 -27.69
CA GLN A 82 -22.06 0.97 -27.39
C GLN A 82 -21.86 1.82 -28.66
N PRO A 83 -22.48 3.01 -28.77
CA PRO A 83 -22.14 3.96 -29.83
C PRO A 83 -20.73 4.52 -29.57
N LEU A 84 -19.89 4.49 -30.61
CA LEU A 84 -18.45 4.84 -30.66
C LEU A 84 -18.08 6.28 -30.21
N ALA A 85 -19.03 7.07 -29.71
CA ALA A 85 -18.89 8.53 -29.62
C ALA A 85 -18.35 9.08 -28.28
N VAL A 86 -17.70 8.27 -27.42
CA VAL A 86 -17.10 8.81 -26.18
C VAL A 86 -15.61 8.52 -26.13
N VAL A 87 -14.84 9.62 -26.20
CA VAL A 87 -13.38 9.70 -26.35
C VAL A 87 -12.60 9.47 -25.05
N ARG A 88 -13.29 9.31 -23.90
CA ARG A 88 -12.63 9.22 -22.59
C ARG A 88 -11.95 7.85 -22.42
N THR A 89 -10.63 7.85 -22.22
CA THR A 89 -9.84 6.64 -21.94
C THR A 89 -9.95 6.20 -20.47
N VAL A 90 -9.48 4.99 -20.15
CA VAL A 90 -9.32 4.55 -18.75
C VAL A 90 -8.41 5.52 -17.98
N ARG A 91 -7.33 5.99 -18.61
CA ARG A 91 -6.42 7.00 -18.07
C ARG A 91 -7.13 8.31 -17.71
N ASP A 92 -8.01 8.81 -18.56
CA ASP A 92 -8.77 10.05 -18.32
C ASP A 92 -9.84 9.87 -17.23
N ALA A 93 -10.25 8.62 -16.97
CA ALA A 93 -11.21 8.28 -15.93
C ALA A 93 -10.56 8.13 -14.56
N ALA A 94 -9.28 7.73 -14.51
CA ALA A 94 -8.52 7.59 -13.29
C ALA A 94 -8.32 8.98 -12.63
N PRO A 95 -8.79 9.19 -11.38
CA PRO A 95 -8.47 10.43 -10.69
C PRO A 95 -6.96 10.53 -10.50
N VAL A 96 -6.40 11.73 -10.66
CA VAL A 96 -5.01 11.99 -10.25
C VAL A 96 -4.95 11.78 -8.74
N VAL A 97 -4.51 10.59 -8.34
CA VAL A 97 -4.17 10.31 -6.95
C VAL A 97 -2.92 11.13 -6.67
N LYS A 98 -3.10 12.34 -6.13
CA LYS A 98 -1.97 13.05 -5.53
C LYS A 98 -1.37 12.08 -4.51
N PRO A 99 -0.08 11.72 -4.62
CA PRO A 99 0.55 10.97 -3.55
C PRO A 99 0.30 11.76 -2.26
N LYS A 100 -0.24 11.08 -1.25
CA LYS A 100 -0.44 11.69 0.07
C LYS A 100 0.95 11.98 0.63
N GLY A 101 1.42 13.22 0.43
CA GLY A 101 2.74 13.69 0.85
C GLY A 101 3.82 13.50 -0.22
N VAL A 102 4.94 14.21 -0.04
CA VAL A 102 6.22 13.80 -0.61
C VAL A 102 6.47 12.41 -0.02
N GLY A 103 6.45 11.37 -0.85
CA GLY A 103 6.53 9.98 -0.39
C GLY A 103 7.66 9.82 0.63
N ILE A 104 7.41 9.03 1.67
CA ILE A 104 8.42 8.79 2.70
C ILE A 104 9.51 7.90 2.09
N ASP A 105 10.73 8.41 1.94
CA ASP A 105 11.88 7.59 1.59
C ASP A 105 12.29 6.76 2.84
N ALA A 106 11.84 5.51 2.88
CA ALA A 106 12.18 4.59 3.96
C ALA A 106 13.69 4.37 4.07
N ALA A 107 14.45 4.39 2.96
CA ALA A 107 15.89 4.23 3.00
C ALA A 107 16.60 5.47 3.56
N ALA A 108 16.03 6.67 3.36
CA ALA A 108 16.50 7.88 4.04
C ALA A 108 16.25 7.79 5.55
N VAL A 109 15.08 7.30 5.98
CA VAL A 109 14.74 7.07 7.39
C VAL A 109 15.69 6.05 8.04
N GLU A 110 15.95 4.93 7.39
CA GLU A 110 16.89 3.91 7.88
C GLU A 110 18.30 4.47 8.04
N ARG A 111 18.79 5.20 7.04
CA ARG A 111 20.13 5.83 7.11
C ARG A 111 20.22 6.89 8.20
N ALA A 112 19.16 7.67 8.41
CA ALA A 112 19.11 8.67 9.48
C ALA A 112 19.13 8.04 10.89
N LEU A 113 18.61 6.81 11.05
CA LEU A 113 18.65 6.06 12.31
C LEU A 113 19.91 5.19 12.45
N GLY A 114 20.71 5.05 11.40
CA GLY A 114 21.98 4.32 11.39
C GLY A 114 23.16 5.17 11.90
N PRO A 115 24.33 4.55 12.14
CA PRO A 115 25.55 5.28 12.48
C PRO A 115 26.11 6.06 11.28
N GLY A 116 26.54 7.30 11.51
CA GLY A 116 27.50 7.99 10.64
C GLY A 116 26.96 8.83 9.48
N SER A 117 25.68 9.20 9.41
CA SER A 117 25.19 10.13 8.38
C SER A 117 23.97 10.95 8.78
N ALA A 118 24.13 12.28 8.80
CA ALA A 118 23.00 13.20 8.89
C ALA A 118 22.30 13.26 7.53
N VAL A 119 21.19 12.51 7.39
CA VAL A 119 20.34 12.59 6.20
C VAL A 119 19.30 13.68 6.41
N ALA A 120 19.17 14.59 5.45
CA ALA A 120 18.14 15.61 5.48
C ALA A 120 16.76 14.97 5.29
N LEU A 121 16.00 14.83 6.39
CA LEU A 121 14.65 14.29 6.35
C LEU A 121 13.61 15.40 6.21
N ASN A 122 12.63 15.17 5.35
CA ASN A 122 11.41 15.96 5.28
C ASN A 122 10.56 15.74 6.55
N ARG A 123 9.46 16.49 6.69
CA ARG A 123 8.62 16.45 7.91
C ARG A 123 8.01 15.07 8.18
N ASP A 124 7.58 14.37 7.14
CA ASP A 124 6.90 13.08 7.26
C ASP A 124 7.90 11.94 7.48
N GLU A 125 9.05 11.97 6.80
CA GLU A 125 10.19 11.09 7.05
C GLU A 125 10.70 11.21 8.48
N ARG A 126 10.89 12.45 8.97
CA ARG A 126 11.36 12.70 10.34
C ARG A 126 10.37 12.16 11.38
N ARG A 127 9.07 12.31 11.12
CA ARG A 127 8.04 11.74 11.97
C ARG A 127 8.11 10.21 11.98
N LEU A 128 8.28 9.58 10.80
CA LEU A 128 8.43 8.14 10.71
C LEU A 128 9.70 7.66 11.43
N ALA A 129 10.82 8.38 11.28
CA ALA A 129 12.08 8.05 11.93
C ALA A 129 11.96 8.02 13.46
N ILE A 130 11.25 8.99 14.05
CA ILE A 130 10.99 9.02 15.50
C ILE A 130 10.20 7.77 15.93
N GLU A 131 9.13 7.43 15.20
CA GLU A 131 8.31 6.26 15.51
C GLU A 131 9.08 4.95 15.36
N VAL A 132 9.84 4.79 14.28
CA VAL A 132 10.66 3.60 14.01
C VAL A 132 11.78 3.46 15.05
N GLY A 133 12.51 4.54 15.35
CA GLY A 133 13.59 4.53 16.34
C GLY A 133 13.12 4.10 17.73
N ILE A 134 12.03 4.70 18.22
CA ILE A 134 11.46 4.35 19.53
C ILE A 134 10.94 2.90 19.54
N ARG A 135 10.26 2.46 18.48
CA ARG A 135 9.79 1.06 18.37
C ARG A 135 10.93 0.04 18.29
N ARG A 136 12.12 0.45 17.87
CA ARG A 136 13.35 -0.35 17.90
C ARG A 136 14.05 -0.35 19.27
N GLY A 137 13.46 0.29 20.27
CA GLY A 137 14.01 0.37 21.62
C GLY A 137 15.08 1.45 21.80
N MET A 138 15.26 2.36 20.82
CA MET A 138 16.15 3.50 21.01
C MET A 138 15.58 4.44 22.07
N SER A 139 16.46 5.02 22.89
CA SER A 139 16.03 6.04 23.84
C SER A 139 15.66 7.34 23.12
N TYR A 140 14.92 8.23 23.80
CA TYR A 140 14.62 9.55 23.24
C TYR A 140 15.90 10.34 22.95
N ASP A 141 16.94 10.15 23.75
CA ASP A 141 18.23 10.84 23.60
C ASP A 141 18.95 10.32 22.34
N ASP A 142 18.98 9.01 22.10
CA ASP A 142 19.60 8.44 20.89
C ASP A 142 18.88 8.88 19.61
N VAL A 143 17.56 8.96 19.64
CA VAL A 143 16.76 9.43 18.49
C VAL A 143 16.96 10.93 18.29
N ALA A 144 17.03 11.71 19.36
CA ALA A 144 17.28 13.15 19.32
C ALA A 144 18.66 13.45 18.72
N GLU A 145 19.70 12.74 19.18
CA GLU A 145 21.06 12.86 18.66
C GLU A 145 21.12 12.55 17.16
N ARG A 146 20.58 11.40 16.75
CA ARG A 146 20.61 10.96 15.34
C ARG A 146 19.86 11.89 14.39
N LEU A 147 18.76 12.48 14.85
CA LEU A 147 17.93 13.37 14.03
C LEU A 147 18.32 14.86 14.16
N GLY A 148 19.33 15.18 14.97
CA GLY A 148 19.71 16.56 15.27
C GLY A 148 18.56 17.36 15.88
N MET A 149 17.79 16.72 16.75
CA MET A 149 16.60 17.27 17.39
C MET A 149 16.80 17.42 18.90
N ASP A 150 15.96 18.25 19.51
CA ASP A 150 15.85 18.30 20.96
C ASP A 150 15.03 17.12 21.51
N ARG A 151 15.42 16.59 22.67
CA ARG A 151 14.75 15.46 23.35
C ARG A 151 13.25 15.72 23.58
N GLU A 152 12.88 16.92 24.01
CA GLU A 152 11.47 17.27 24.26
C GLU A 152 10.68 17.43 22.94
N ALA A 153 11.36 17.76 21.84
CA ALA A 153 10.74 17.74 20.52
C ALA A 153 10.41 16.30 20.07
N VAL A 154 11.32 15.34 20.31
CA VAL A 154 11.10 13.91 20.04
C VAL A 154 9.95 13.37 20.88
N LYS A 155 9.96 13.64 22.19
CA LYS A 155 8.90 13.22 23.12
C LYS A 155 7.52 13.75 22.71
N ARG A 156 7.40 15.05 22.40
CA ARG A 156 6.14 15.65 21.90
C ARG A 156 5.70 15.08 20.55
N ALA A 157 6.63 14.75 19.65
CA ALA A 157 6.31 14.11 18.39
C ALA A 157 5.76 12.69 18.60
N TRP A 158 6.37 11.92 19.50
CA TRP A 158 5.93 10.59 19.89
C TRP A 158 4.54 10.58 20.54
N GLU A 159 4.28 11.48 21.49
CA GLU A 159 2.94 11.59 22.11
C GLU A 159 1.84 11.89 21.07
N ARG A 160 2.14 12.78 20.11
CA ARG A 160 1.21 13.07 19.00
C ARG A 160 1.02 11.87 18.07
N ALA A 161 2.06 11.04 17.88
CA ALA A 161 1.94 9.79 17.13
C ALA A 161 1.06 8.78 17.87
N LYS A 162 1.24 8.63 19.19
CA LYS A 162 0.41 7.76 20.03
C LYS A 162 -1.06 8.18 20.01
N ASN A 163 -1.34 9.46 20.20
CA ASN A 163 -2.72 9.98 20.14
C ASN A 163 -3.38 9.74 18.78
N ARG A 164 -2.63 9.93 17.68
CA ARG A 164 -3.14 9.64 16.33
C ARG A 164 -3.45 8.15 16.15
N ALA A 165 -2.53 7.26 16.50
CA ALA A 165 -2.75 5.83 16.37
C ALA A 165 -3.94 5.35 17.21
N ARG A 166 -4.14 5.91 18.42
CA ARG A 166 -5.32 5.66 19.25
C ARG A 166 -6.62 6.10 18.58
N LEU A 167 -6.66 7.28 17.97
CA LEU A 167 -7.83 7.79 17.23
C LEU A 167 -8.16 6.93 16.01
N GLU A 168 -7.15 6.36 15.36
CA GLU A 168 -7.30 5.49 14.19
C GLU A 168 -7.55 4.02 14.55
N GLY A 169 -7.73 3.69 15.84
CA GLY A 169 -7.97 2.32 16.30
C GLY A 169 -6.76 1.39 16.14
N ARG A 170 -5.56 1.93 15.88
CA ARG A 170 -4.32 1.16 15.74
C ARG A 170 -3.73 0.86 17.13
N TRP A 171 -3.47 -0.41 17.41
CA TRP A 171 -2.83 -0.84 18.66
C TRP A 171 -1.40 -0.32 18.74
N LEU A 172 -1.02 0.22 19.91
CA LEU A 172 0.34 0.66 20.22
C LEU A 172 0.92 -0.26 21.29
N PRO A 173 2.18 -0.71 21.14
CA PRO A 173 2.87 -1.44 22.21
C PRO A 173 2.90 -0.62 23.51
N PRO A 174 2.55 -1.21 24.65
CA PRO A 174 2.68 -0.57 25.96
C PRO A 174 4.14 -0.65 26.42
N VAL A 175 5.09 -0.11 25.64
CA VAL A 175 6.49 -0.07 26.07
C VAL A 175 6.75 1.30 26.67
N ALA A 176 7.15 1.31 27.95
CA ALA A 176 7.69 2.50 28.60
C ALA A 176 9.02 2.83 27.93
N VAL A 177 9.08 3.97 27.25
CA VAL A 177 10.32 4.44 26.62
C VAL A 177 11.27 4.86 27.74
N GLY A 178 12.23 4.00 28.06
CA GLY A 178 13.21 4.21 29.13
C GLY A 178 13.71 2.95 29.85
N ASP A 179 12.97 1.83 29.81
CA ASP A 179 13.28 0.64 30.65
C ASP A 179 14.12 -0.45 29.96
N ILE A 180 14.79 -0.16 28.83
CA ILE A 180 15.75 -1.10 28.21
C ILE A 180 17.19 -0.64 28.51
N ARG A 181 17.45 -0.39 29.79
CA ARG A 181 18.79 -0.41 30.38
C ARG A 181 18.63 -1.22 31.67
N ASP A 182 18.61 -2.54 31.53
CA ASP A 182 18.96 -3.55 32.56
C ASP A 182 18.45 -4.95 32.15
N VAL A 183 18.82 -5.41 30.95
CA VAL A 183 18.78 -6.85 30.66
C VAL A 183 20.05 -7.25 29.91
N ALA A 184 20.98 -7.78 30.71
CA ALA A 184 22.22 -8.50 30.42
C ALA A 184 23.38 -7.72 29.77
#